data_AF-A0A2M8PJN9-F1
#
_entry.id   AF-A0A2M8PJN9-F1
#
_cell.length_a   1.000
_cell.length_b   1.000
_cell.length_c   1.000
_cell.angle_alpha   90.00
_cell.angle_beta   90.00
_cell.angle_gamma   90.00
#
_symmetry.space_group_name_H-M   'P 1'
#
loop_
_entity.id
_entity.type
_entity.pdbx_description
1 polymer ?
#
loop_
_entity_poly.entity_id
_entity_poly.type
_entity_poly.pdbx_seq_one_letter_code
_entity_poly.pdbx_strand_id
1 'polypeptide(L)'
;LWQYLQKMLNQVCDRWQEKDQGIWEMRGNEQHFVYSKVMCWVALDRGLRLAEKRSFPAPRERWLQVRDKIYREVMELGWNESKQSFTQAYGSDQLDASVLIMPMVFFLSPNDPKMLKTLDT
;
A
#
# COMPACT_ATOMS: atom_id res chain seq x y z
N LEU A 1 -9.98 -13.02 18.80
CA LEU A 1 -8.92 -12.66 17.82
C LEU A 1 -9.48 -12.19 16.48
N TRP A 2 -10.26 -13.00 15.74
CA TRP A 2 -10.76 -12.62 14.41
C TRP A 2 -11.56 -11.30 14.39
N GLN A 3 -12.53 -11.13 15.30
CA GLN A 3 -13.33 -9.89 15.38
C GLN A 3 -12.47 -8.63 15.58
N TYR A 4 -11.35 -8.75 16.30
CA TYR A 4 -10.39 -7.66 16.48
C TYR A 4 -9.65 -7.35 15.18
N LEU A 5 -9.15 -8.37 14.47
CA LEU A 5 -8.56 -8.20 13.13
C LEU A 5 -9.54 -7.57 12.14
N GLN A 6 -10.79 -8.04 12.12
CA GLN A 6 -11.84 -7.46 11.28
C GLN A 6 -12.08 -5.99 11.60
N LYS A 7 -12.09 -5.60 12.88
CA LYS A 7 -12.20 -4.20 13.30
C LYS A 7 -11.03 -3.35 12.80
N MET A 8 -9.80 -3.85 12.92
CA MET A 8 -8.61 -3.15 12.40
C MET A 8 -8.65 -3.00 10.88
N LEU A 9 -9.05 -4.04 10.14
CA LEU A 9 -9.18 -3.97 8.68
C LEU A 9 -10.26 -2.99 8.24
N ASN A 10 -11.37 -2.90 8.97
CA ASN A 10 -12.37 -1.87 8.73
C ASN A 10 -11.81 -0.46 8.96
N GLN A 11 -11.00 -0.26 10.00
CA GLN A 11 -10.30 1.01 10.21
C GLN A 11 -9.33 1.34 9.07
N VAL A 12 -8.64 0.35 8.50
CA VAL A 12 -7.85 0.55 7.28
C VAL A 12 -8.76 1.02 6.14
N CYS A 13 -9.91 0.38 5.93
CA CYS A 13 -10.86 0.83 4.90
C CYS A 13 -11.34 2.27 5.10
N ASP A 14 -11.52 2.70 6.35
CA ASP A 14 -12.00 4.04 6.69
C ASP A 14 -10.90 5.12 6.55
N ARG A 15 -9.65 4.78 6.89
CA ARG A 15 -8.60 5.77 7.17
C ARG A 15 -7.38 5.72 6.27
N TRP A 16 -7.29 4.76 5.35
CA TRP A 16 -6.09 4.62 4.50
C TRP A 16 -5.78 5.87 3.65
N GLN A 17 -6.74 6.76 3.41
CA GLN A 17 -6.54 8.03 2.71
C GLN A 17 -6.04 9.16 3.61
N GLU A 18 -5.91 8.95 4.92
CA GLU A 18 -5.28 9.94 5.80
C GLU A 18 -3.78 10.05 5.49
N LYS A 19 -3.19 11.20 5.80
CA LYS A 19 -1.74 11.38 5.73
C LYS A 19 -1.12 10.80 7.00
N ASP A 20 0.14 10.37 6.91
CA ASP A 20 0.89 9.83 8.04
C ASP A 20 2.34 10.30 8.00
N GLN A 21 3.17 9.83 8.94
CA GLN A 21 4.59 10.17 9.06
C GLN A 21 5.54 9.15 8.41
N GLY A 22 5.00 8.16 7.69
CA GLY A 22 5.78 7.08 7.09
C GLY A 22 6.42 6.14 8.12
N ILE A 23 7.14 5.12 7.64
CA ILE A 23 7.85 4.18 8.52
C ILE A 23 9.09 4.76 9.19
N TRP A 24 9.63 5.82 8.61
CA TRP A 24 10.80 6.49 9.13
C TRP A 24 10.45 7.56 10.17
N GLU A 25 9.17 7.69 10.53
CA GLU A 25 8.67 8.74 11.43
C GLU A 25 9.23 10.11 11.04
N MET A 26 9.02 10.48 9.77
CA MET A 26 9.63 11.64 9.16
C MET A 26 9.34 12.89 9.99
N ARG A 27 10.37 13.69 10.23
CA ARG A 27 10.21 14.98 10.90
C ARG A 27 9.68 15.99 9.87
N GLY A 28 8.38 16.19 9.84
CA GLY A 28 7.76 17.13 8.90
C GLY A 28 6.24 17.05 8.87
N ASN A 29 5.67 17.61 7.82
CA ASN A 29 4.24 17.49 7.55
C ASN A 29 3.91 16.05 7.18
N GLU A 30 2.74 15.60 7.63
CA GLU A 30 2.20 14.31 7.21
C GLU A 30 2.01 14.30 5.67
N GLN A 31 2.29 13.15 5.06
CA GLN A 31 2.18 12.95 3.61
C GLN A 31 1.50 11.62 3.28
N HIS A 32 1.15 11.42 2.00
CA HIS A 32 0.74 10.11 1.50
C HIS A 32 1.98 9.31 1.11
N PHE A 33 2.65 8.72 2.10
CA PHE A 33 3.82 7.89 1.87
C PHE A 33 3.43 6.62 1.10
N VAL A 34 4.17 6.32 0.03
CA VAL A 34 3.88 5.18 -0.86
C VAL A 34 3.93 3.87 -0.07
N TYR A 35 4.94 3.70 0.79
CA TYR A 35 5.04 2.54 1.66
C TYR A 35 3.80 2.36 2.53
N SER A 36 3.31 3.41 3.18
CA SER A 36 2.15 3.34 4.07
C SER A 36 0.89 2.89 3.31
N LYS A 37 0.68 3.38 2.09
CA LYS A 37 -0.43 2.97 1.22
C LYS A 37 -0.29 1.52 0.78
N VAL A 38 0.92 1.08 0.40
CA VAL A 38 1.19 -0.34 0.10
C VAL A 38 0.89 -1.22 1.31
N MET A 39 1.25 -0.83 2.53
CA MET A 39 0.93 -1.65 3.71
C MET A 39 -0.56 -1.69 4.04
N CYS A 40 -1.31 -0.62 3.76
CA CYS A 40 -2.78 -0.66 3.83
C CYS A 40 -3.36 -1.65 2.82
N TRP A 41 -2.81 -1.71 1.60
CA TRP A 41 -3.18 -2.71 0.60
C TRP A 41 -2.88 -4.13 1.09
N VAL A 42 -1.69 -4.37 1.65
CA VAL A 42 -1.28 -5.68 2.18
C VAL A 42 -2.21 -6.13 3.30
N ALA A 43 -2.56 -5.24 4.23
CA ALA A 43 -3.50 -5.54 5.30
C ALA A 43 -4.82 -6.10 4.75
N LEU A 44 -5.41 -5.44 3.74
CA LEU A 44 -6.66 -5.89 3.12
C LEU A 44 -6.49 -7.18 2.31
N ASP A 45 -5.43 -7.32 1.51
CA ASP A 45 -5.13 -8.56 0.76
C ASP A 45 -5.01 -9.77 1.70
N ARG A 46 -4.24 -9.65 2.79
CA ARG A 46 -4.06 -10.75 3.75
C ARG A 46 -5.31 -10.99 4.58
N GLY A 47 -6.06 -9.94 4.91
CA GLY A 47 -7.37 -10.04 5.56
C GLY A 47 -8.37 -10.86 4.76
N LEU A 48 -8.47 -10.59 3.44
CA LEU A 48 -9.31 -11.34 2.51
C LEU A 48 -8.91 -12.82 2.42
N ARG A 49 -7.61 -13.09 2.20
CA ARG A 49 -7.09 -14.48 2.13
C ARG A 49 -7.34 -15.26 3.42
N LEU A 50 -7.17 -14.60 4.57
CA LEU A 50 -7.42 -15.23 5.87
C LEU A 50 -8.91 -15.52 6.07
N ALA A 51 -9.80 -14.57 5.73
CA ALA A 51 -11.24 -14.76 5.81
C ALA A 51 -11.72 -15.92 4.93
N GLU A 52 -11.16 -16.05 3.73
CA GLU A 52 -11.46 -17.13 2.80
C GLU A 52 -10.95 -18.49 3.31
N LYS A 53 -9.66 -18.58 3.66
CA LYS A 53 -9.02 -19.84 4.10
C LYS A 53 -9.65 -20.44 5.37
N ARG A 54 -10.26 -19.61 6.22
CA ARG A 54 -10.84 -20.03 7.50
C ARG A 54 -12.37 -19.92 7.54
N SER A 55 -13.01 -19.60 6.40
CA SER A 55 -14.45 -19.38 6.30
C SER A 55 -14.99 -18.38 7.32
N PHE A 56 -14.21 -17.35 7.64
CA PHE A 56 -14.64 -16.33 8.59
C PHE A 56 -15.58 -15.31 7.94
N PRO A 57 -16.57 -14.80 8.70
CA PRO A 57 -17.41 -13.70 8.22
C PRO A 57 -16.57 -12.43 8.07
N ALA A 58 -16.72 -11.75 6.93
CA ALA A 58 -16.04 -10.51 6.60
C ALA A 58 -16.88 -9.70 5.60
N PRO A 59 -16.80 -8.35 5.62
CA PRO A 59 -17.36 -7.51 4.56
C PRO A 59 -16.46 -7.58 3.31
N ARG A 60 -16.41 -8.75 2.66
CA ARG A 60 -15.44 -9.09 1.60
C ARG A 60 -15.50 -8.12 0.42
N GLU A 61 -16.70 -7.78 -0.03
CA GLU A 61 -16.90 -6.84 -1.13
C GLU A 61 -16.25 -5.48 -0.85
N ARG A 62 -16.52 -4.92 0.34
CA ARG A 62 -15.92 -3.66 0.77
C ARG A 62 -14.39 -3.73 0.81
N TRP A 63 -13.83 -4.80 1.39
CA TRP A 63 -12.38 -4.96 1.47
C TRP A 63 -11.73 -5.10 0.09
N LEU A 64 -12.35 -5.84 -0.83
CA LEU A 64 -11.89 -5.96 -2.22
C LEU A 64 -11.90 -4.60 -2.93
N GLN A 65 -13.01 -3.88 -2.85
CA GLN A 65 -13.15 -2.56 -3.48
C GLN A 65 -12.09 -1.57 -2.98
N VAL A 66 -11.86 -1.51 -1.66
CA VAL A 66 -10.85 -0.61 -1.10
C VAL A 66 -9.44 -1.05 -1.45
N ARG A 67 -9.12 -2.35 -1.37
CA ARG A 67 -7.82 -2.89 -1.81
C ARG A 67 -7.53 -2.48 -3.26
N ASP A 68 -8.49 -2.65 -4.16
CA ASP A 68 -8.31 -2.33 -5.58
C ASP A 68 -8.25 -0.82 -5.83
N LYS A 69 -8.87 0.00 -4.98
CA LYS A 69 -8.71 1.45 -5.00
C LYS A 69 -7.30 1.86 -4.58
N ILE A 70 -6.78 1.31 -3.47
CA ILE A 70 -5.41 1.58 -3.02
C ILE A 70 -4.39 1.20 -4.09
N TYR A 71 -4.56 0.03 -4.73
CA TYR A 71 -3.65 -0.41 -5.80
C TYR A 71 -3.58 0.61 -6.93
N ARG A 72 -4.74 1.03 -7.46
CA ARG A 72 -4.81 2.00 -8.56
C ARG A 72 -4.19 3.34 -8.16
N GLU A 73 -4.51 3.83 -6.96
CA GLU A 73 -4.00 5.11 -6.46
C GLU A 73 -2.47 5.09 -6.27
N VAL A 74 -1.89 3.99 -5.73
CA VAL A 74 -0.43 3.84 -5.64
C VAL A 74 0.22 3.79 -7.02
N MET A 75 -0.36 3.05 -7.98
CA MET A 75 0.20 2.92 -9.33
C MET A 75 0.16 4.22 -10.13
N GLU A 76 -0.83 5.08 -9.86
CA GLU A 76 -1.03 6.37 -10.51
C GLU A 76 -0.23 7.48 -9.83
N LEU A 77 -0.34 7.63 -8.50
CA LEU A 77 0.20 8.77 -7.75
C LEU A 77 1.57 8.50 -7.13
N GLY A 78 1.94 7.23 -6.93
CA GLY A 78 3.25 6.85 -6.38
C GLY A 78 4.37 6.80 -7.42
N TRP A 79 4.02 6.67 -8.70
CA TRP A 79 4.97 6.66 -9.81
C TRP A 79 5.31 8.07 -10.24
N ASN A 80 6.60 8.40 -10.31
CA ASN A 80 7.07 9.68 -10.82
C ASN A 80 7.63 9.51 -12.25
N GLU A 81 6.93 10.07 -13.24
CA GLU A 81 7.34 9.95 -14.65
C GLU A 81 8.68 10.64 -14.95
N SER A 82 9.03 11.73 -14.26
CA SER A 82 10.32 12.39 -14.49
C SER A 82 11.50 11.59 -13.94
N LYS A 83 11.30 10.90 -12.81
CA LYS A 83 12.33 10.07 -12.17
C LYS A 83 12.34 8.64 -12.71
N GLN A 84 11.29 8.23 -13.41
CA GLN A 84 11.06 6.85 -13.82
C GLN A 84 11.15 5.88 -12.63
N SER A 85 10.58 6.27 -11.48
CA SER A 85 10.70 5.51 -10.24
C SER A 85 9.49 5.72 -9.33
N PHE A 86 9.20 4.74 -8.47
CA PHE A 86 8.34 4.96 -7.31
C PHE A 86 9.07 5.83 -6.28
N THR A 87 8.39 6.88 -5.81
CA THR A 87 8.98 7.87 -4.90
C THR A 87 8.48 7.69 -3.47
N GLN A 88 9.06 8.42 -2.53
CA GLN A 88 8.76 8.36 -1.10
C GLN A 88 7.27 8.59 -0.80
N ALA A 89 6.69 9.60 -1.42
CA ALA A 89 5.32 10.04 -1.18
C ALA A 89 4.69 10.56 -2.47
N TYR A 90 3.36 10.57 -2.54
CA TYR A 90 2.64 11.05 -3.72
C TYR A 90 3.03 12.48 -4.10
N GLY A 91 3.35 12.68 -5.39
CA GLY A 91 3.78 13.96 -5.93
C GLY A 91 5.19 14.41 -5.51
N SER A 92 5.93 13.60 -4.76
CA SER A 92 7.33 13.86 -4.40
C SER A 92 8.28 13.45 -5.53
N ASP A 93 9.47 14.05 -5.55
CA ASP A 93 10.61 13.64 -6.38
C ASP A 93 11.71 12.94 -5.55
N GLN A 94 11.50 12.78 -4.23
CA GLN A 94 12.40 12.10 -3.32
C GLN A 94 12.30 10.59 -3.49
N LEU A 95 13.44 9.93 -3.69
CA LEU A 95 13.55 8.48 -3.75
C LEU A 95 13.56 7.89 -2.34
N ASP A 96 13.06 6.67 -2.18
CA ASP A 96 13.05 5.97 -0.89
C ASP A 96 13.12 4.45 -1.09
N ALA A 97 14.12 3.80 -0.48
CA ALA A 97 14.32 2.36 -0.59
C ALA A 97 13.16 1.53 -0.02
N SER A 98 12.30 2.12 0.82
CA SER A 98 11.13 1.45 1.37
C SER A 98 10.16 0.93 0.31
N VAL A 99 10.11 1.56 -0.88
CA VAL A 99 9.24 1.11 -1.99
C VAL A 99 9.66 -0.24 -2.58
N LEU A 100 10.91 -0.66 -2.37
CA LEU A 100 11.42 -1.98 -2.81
C LEU A 100 10.76 -3.16 -2.06
N ILE A 101 9.94 -2.88 -1.04
CA ILE A 101 9.09 -3.89 -0.39
C ILE A 101 8.01 -4.45 -1.32
N MET A 102 7.57 -3.68 -2.33
CA MET A 102 6.43 -4.03 -3.20
C MET A 102 6.48 -5.47 -3.76
N PRO A 103 7.59 -5.95 -4.35
CA PRO A 103 7.67 -7.34 -4.81
C PRO A 103 7.65 -8.36 -3.67
N MET A 104 8.28 -8.06 -2.53
CA MET A 104 8.31 -8.96 -1.37
C MET A 104 6.93 -9.17 -0.75
N VAL A 105 6.05 -8.18 -0.87
CA VAL A 105 4.66 -8.27 -0.39
C VAL A 105 3.65 -8.59 -1.50
N PHE A 106 4.11 -8.98 -2.68
CA PHE A 106 3.28 -9.32 -3.84
C PHE A 106 2.36 -8.18 -4.29
N PHE A 107 2.75 -6.93 -4.04
CA PHE A 107 2.06 -5.75 -4.57
C PHE A 107 2.34 -5.58 -6.07
N LEU A 108 3.61 -5.78 -6.47
CA LEU A 108 4.03 -5.82 -7.88
C LEU A 108 4.86 -7.07 -8.16
N SER A 109 4.94 -7.45 -9.43
CA SER A 109 5.88 -8.49 -9.86
C SER A 109 7.32 -7.99 -9.70
N PRO A 110 8.28 -8.82 -9.28
CA PRO A 110 9.70 -8.45 -9.27
C PRO A 110 10.23 -8.09 -10.67
N ASN A 111 9.61 -8.62 -11.73
CA ASN A 111 9.97 -8.34 -13.12
C ASN A 111 9.08 -7.25 -13.75
N ASP A 112 8.26 -6.55 -12.95
CA ASP A 112 7.46 -5.44 -13.46
C ASP A 112 8.39 -4.32 -14.00
N PRO A 113 8.14 -3.78 -15.21
CA PRO A 113 9.00 -2.75 -15.80
C PRO A 113 9.18 -1.51 -14.91
N LYS A 114 8.15 -1.10 -14.15
CA LYS A 114 8.26 0.02 -13.21
C LYS A 114 9.11 -0.34 -11.99
N MET A 115 9.02 -1.59 -11.50
CA MET A 115 9.88 -2.05 -10.41
C MET A 115 11.35 -2.14 -10.82
N LEU A 116 11.64 -2.64 -12.02
CA LEU A 116 13.00 -2.70 -12.55
C LEU A 116 13.60 -1.30 -12.68
N LYS A 117 12.86 -0.36 -13.26
CA LYS A 117 13.30 1.04 -13.34
C LYS A 117 13.54 1.68 -11.97
N THR A 118 12.68 1.38 -10.99
CA THR A 118 12.84 1.86 -9.61
C THR A 118 14.13 1.34 -8.96
N LEU A 119 14.53 0.10 -9.29
CA LEU A 119 15.79 -0.49 -8.80
C LEU A 119 17.03 0.13 -9.46
N ASP A 120 16.91 0.52 -10.73
CA ASP A 120 18.00 1.08 -11.55
C ASP A 120 18.18 2.60 -11.39
N THR A 121 17.31 3.27 -10.61
CA THR A 121 17.33 4.73 -10.38
C THR A 121 18.29 5.10 -9.25
#